data_AF-R5EG26-F1
#
_entry.id   AF-R5EG26-F1
#
_cell.length_a   1.000
_cell.length_b   1.000
_cell.length_c   1.000
_cell.angle_alpha   90.00
_cell.angle_beta   90.00
_cell.angle_gamma   90.00
#
_symmetry.space_group_name_H-M   'P 1'
#
loop_
_entity.id
_entity.type
_entity.pdbx_description
1 polymer ?
#
loop_
_entity_poly.entity_id
_entity_poly.type
_entity_poly.pdbx_seq_one_letter_code
_entity_poly.pdbx_strand_id
1 'polypeptide(L)'
;MKYQLEFGEYCQAFLAGRNFQSELNSIFTLSGAFSAFRKSAILKSQLYNTDTVCEDTHVTFQIRDGMGKKVALCPNAIFFVDPIGSVNQLYVQRQRWQSGELEVMHMFMGKRLNAARGFFSDFVVRVLMFDHTFAFPRMIWYFALICLAFINYPMSLIVESIVFMYILYSFANLLLYICIILFLKEFKELKHYYARKWYIIFLLPLFNFLVFWFRFAGIINSIKGTQTWKVRNAKEEWQSFGEVARGDFAGIGRVISRIRDEVNENEEAEKGTN
;
A
#
# COMPACT_ATOMS: atom_id res chain seq x y z
N MET A 1 -7.60 -17.20 -12.45
CA MET A 1 -6.67 -16.10 -12.80
C MET A 1 -6.24 -15.28 -11.57
N LYS A 2 -7.14 -14.65 -10.80
CA LYS A 2 -6.78 -13.87 -9.58
C LYS A 2 -5.80 -14.57 -8.64
N TYR A 3 -6.10 -15.81 -8.23
CA TYR A 3 -5.26 -16.57 -7.30
C TYR A 3 -3.83 -16.81 -7.81
N GLN A 4 -3.65 -16.89 -9.13
CA GLN A 4 -2.33 -17.08 -9.74
C GLN A 4 -1.52 -15.78 -9.74
N LEU A 5 -2.18 -14.63 -9.89
CA LEU A 5 -1.55 -13.31 -9.79
C LEU A 5 -1.15 -13.01 -8.34
N GLU A 6 -2.04 -13.33 -7.40
CA GLU A 6 -1.77 -13.24 -5.97
C GLU A 6 -0.58 -14.12 -5.58
N PHE A 7 -0.55 -15.39 -6.03
CA PHE A 7 0.61 -16.27 -5.87
C PHE A 7 1.89 -15.66 -6.46
N GLY A 8 1.82 -15.06 -7.65
CA GLY A 8 2.95 -14.36 -8.28
C GLY A 8 3.46 -13.17 -7.45
N GLU A 9 2.57 -12.35 -6.92
CA GLU A 9 2.89 -11.23 -6.01
C GLU A 9 3.58 -11.75 -4.74
N TYR A 10 3.05 -12.82 -4.13
CA TYR A 10 3.66 -13.44 -2.94
C TYR A 10 5.06 -13.98 -3.24
N CYS A 11 5.27 -14.67 -4.35
CA CYS A 11 6.61 -15.12 -4.74
C CYS A 11 7.59 -13.94 -4.90
N GLN A 12 7.18 -12.85 -5.54
CA GLN A 12 8.02 -11.65 -5.68
C GLN A 12 8.33 -11.00 -4.32
N ALA A 13 7.31 -10.80 -3.49
CA ALA A 13 7.45 -10.15 -2.20
C ALA A 13 8.33 -10.96 -1.23
N PHE A 14 8.11 -12.27 -1.13
CA PHE A 14 8.80 -13.11 -0.15
C PHE A 14 10.13 -13.70 -0.65
N LEU A 15 10.20 -14.23 -1.88
CA LEU A 15 11.41 -14.90 -2.35
C LEU A 15 12.48 -13.91 -2.81
N ALA A 16 12.09 -12.82 -3.47
CA ALA A 16 13.02 -11.78 -3.90
C ALA A 16 13.10 -10.63 -2.88
N GLY A 17 11.96 -10.04 -2.52
CA GLY A 17 11.90 -8.86 -1.65
C GLY A 17 12.44 -9.12 -0.24
N ARG A 18 11.87 -10.07 0.50
CA ARG A 18 12.32 -10.39 1.88
C ARG A 18 13.73 -10.97 1.92
N ASN A 19 14.15 -11.66 0.87
CA ASN A 19 15.51 -12.19 0.80
C ASN A 19 16.53 -11.05 0.66
N PHE A 20 16.29 -10.11 -0.25
CA PHE A 20 17.10 -8.88 -0.36
C PHE A 20 17.13 -8.08 0.95
N GLN A 21 15.98 -7.95 1.64
CA GLN A 21 15.92 -7.30 2.95
C GLN A 21 16.70 -8.05 4.04
N SER A 22 16.68 -9.39 4.02
CA SER A 22 17.44 -10.23 4.96
C SER A 22 18.95 -10.03 4.83
N GLU A 23 19.44 -9.98 3.59
CA GLU A 23 20.85 -9.74 3.27
C GLU A 23 21.31 -8.36 3.74
N LEU A 24 20.47 -7.34 3.57
CA LEU A 24 20.75 -5.97 4.02
C LEU A 24 20.40 -5.71 5.50
N ASN A 25 19.99 -6.73 6.25
CA ASN A 25 19.50 -6.58 7.64
C ASN A 25 18.41 -5.50 7.78
N SER A 26 17.52 -5.42 6.79
CA SER A 26 16.48 -4.41 6.61
C SER A 26 15.08 -5.00 6.54
N ILE A 27 14.87 -6.20 7.13
CA ILE A 27 13.53 -6.77 7.27
C ILE A 27 12.69 -5.85 8.14
N PHE A 28 11.65 -5.30 7.52
CA PHE A 28 10.75 -4.36 8.16
C PHE A 28 9.68 -5.07 9.01
N THR A 29 9.06 -6.11 8.47
CA THR A 29 7.98 -6.87 9.13
C THR A 29 8.23 -8.36 9.00
N LEU A 30 8.18 -9.07 10.11
CA LEU A 30 7.96 -10.52 10.12
C LEU A 30 6.50 -10.81 9.86
N SER A 31 6.19 -11.76 8.98
CA SER A 31 4.81 -12.21 8.79
C SER A 31 4.44 -13.13 9.95
N GLY A 32 3.45 -12.78 10.76
CA GLY A 32 3.13 -13.46 12.03
C GLY A 32 3.00 -14.98 11.89
N ALA A 33 2.18 -15.42 10.94
CA ALA A 33 1.93 -16.84 10.70
C ALA A 33 3.16 -17.64 10.18
N PHE A 34 4.21 -16.95 9.70
CA PHE A 34 5.41 -17.58 9.11
C PHE A 34 6.69 -17.14 9.82
N SER A 35 6.59 -16.84 11.11
CA SER A 35 7.69 -16.37 11.94
C SER A 35 8.03 -17.36 13.04
N ALA A 36 9.31 -17.42 13.41
CA ALA A 36 9.80 -18.21 14.52
C ALA A 36 10.75 -17.36 15.36
N PHE A 37 10.58 -17.42 16.68
CA PHE A 37 11.37 -16.65 17.62
C PHE A 37 12.15 -17.56 18.56
N ARG A 38 13.37 -17.17 18.90
CA ARG A 38 14.07 -17.78 20.05
C ARG A 38 13.30 -17.43 21.31
N LYS A 39 12.91 -18.44 22.11
CA LYS A 39 12.20 -18.26 23.38
C LYS A 39 12.86 -17.21 24.28
N SER A 40 14.19 -17.22 24.36
CA SER A 40 14.95 -16.25 25.16
C SER A 40 14.91 -14.82 24.63
N ALA A 41 14.69 -14.61 23.33
CA ALA A 41 14.56 -13.28 22.74
C ALA A 41 13.14 -12.73 22.95
N ILE A 42 12.11 -13.54 22.69
CA ILE A 42 10.72 -13.08 22.85
C ILE A 42 10.37 -12.80 24.31
N LEU A 43 10.83 -13.62 25.26
CA LEU A 43 10.60 -13.37 26.69
C LEU A 43 11.31 -12.13 27.24
N LYS A 44 12.27 -11.57 26.50
CA LYS A 44 12.92 -10.30 26.83
C LYS A 44 12.26 -9.10 26.16
N SER A 45 11.32 -9.34 25.26
CA SER A 45 10.53 -8.29 24.61
C SER A 45 9.34 -7.92 25.48
N GLN A 46 8.63 -6.85 25.11
CA GLN A 46 7.34 -6.49 25.70
C GLN A 46 6.20 -7.42 25.22
N LEU A 47 6.53 -8.53 24.55
CA LEU A 47 5.59 -9.47 23.94
C LEU A 47 4.72 -8.77 22.87
N TYR A 48 3.64 -9.44 22.46
CA TYR A 48 2.68 -8.89 21.51
C TYR A 48 1.89 -7.76 22.17
N ASN A 49 1.86 -6.61 21.51
CA ASN A 49 1.04 -5.47 21.91
C ASN A 49 -0.38 -5.68 21.37
N THR A 50 -1.39 -5.62 22.24
CA THR A 50 -2.81 -5.78 21.87
C THR A 50 -3.44 -4.52 21.30
N ASP A 51 -2.79 -3.38 21.47
CA ASP A 51 -3.33 -2.07 21.08
C ASP A 51 -3.00 -1.72 19.62
N THR A 52 -2.14 -2.51 18.97
CA THR A 52 -1.74 -2.32 17.57
C THR A 52 -2.35 -3.38 16.66
N VAL A 53 -2.72 -2.98 15.45
CA VAL A 53 -3.26 -3.88 14.41
C VAL A 53 -2.15 -4.74 13.78
N CYS A 54 -0.89 -4.36 13.95
CA CYS A 54 0.28 -5.05 13.41
C CYS A 54 1.24 -5.50 14.52
N GLU A 55 0.77 -6.41 15.38
CA GLU A 55 1.57 -6.92 16.49
C GLU A 55 2.91 -7.53 16.02
N ASP A 56 2.94 -8.15 14.85
CA ASP A 56 4.12 -8.78 14.27
C ASP A 56 5.22 -7.77 13.92
N THR A 57 4.84 -6.66 13.29
CA THR A 57 5.77 -5.57 12.93
C THR A 57 6.28 -4.93 14.21
N HIS A 58 5.41 -4.70 15.20
CA HIS A 58 5.81 -4.13 16.48
C HIS A 58 6.87 -4.99 17.20
N VAL A 59 6.66 -6.31 17.29
CA VAL A 59 7.64 -7.25 17.86
C VAL A 59 8.95 -7.28 17.04
N THR A 60 8.86 -7.21 15.71
CA THR A 60 10.04 -7.14 14.83
C THR A 60 10.93 -5.94 15.19
N PHE A 61 10.32 -4.78 15.37
CA PHE A 61 11.03 -3.56 15.76
C PHE A 61 11.59 -3.65 17.19
N GLN A 62 10.85 -4.21 18.15
CA GLN A 62 11.38 -4.44 19.50
C GLN A 62 12.65 -5.30 19.51
N ILE A 63 12.65 -6.39 18.74
CA ILE A 63 13.80 -7.30 18.66
C ILE A 63 14.99 -6.62 17.96
N ARG A 64 14.72 -5.93 16.85
CA ARG A 64 15.78 -5.33 16.02
C ARG A 64 16.34 -4.04 16.62
N ASP A 65 15.47 -3.08 16.90
CA ASP A 65 15.87 -1.76 17.40
C ASP A 65 16.02 -1.73 18.93
N GLY A 66 15.18 -2.46 19.66
CA GLY A 66 15.27 -2.51 21.13
C GLY A 66 16.40 -3.40 21.65
N MET A 67 16.68 -4.53 20.98
CA MET A 67 17.69 -5.50 21.45
C MET A 67 18.91 -5.65 20.54
N GLY A 68 18.95 -4.97 19.39
CA GLY A 68 20.04 -5.09 18.42
C GLY A 68 20.18 -6.50 17.82
N LYS A 69 19.10 -7.29 17.79
CA LYS A 69 19.15 -8.66 17.26
C LYS A 69 18.81 -8.67 15.77
N LYS A 70 19.47 -9.56 15.02
CA LYS A 70 19.21 -9.76 13.60
C LYS A 70 17.89 -10.52 13.41
N VAL A 71 17.09 -10.02 12.48
CA VAL A 71 15.91 -10.71 11.93
C VAL A 71 16.29 -11.16 10.52
N ALA A 72 16.09 -12.44 10.20
CA ALA A 72 16.51 -13.02 8.93
C ALA A 72 15.44 -13.93 8.35
N LEU A 73 15.38 -14.00 7.02
CA LEU A 73 14.57 -14.95 6.28
C LEU A 73 15.27 -16.31 6.25
N CYS A 74 14.52 -17.40 6.44
CA CYS A 74 14.99 -18.73 6.13
C CYS A 74 14.53 -19.11 4.71
N PRO A 75 15.40 -19.09 3.68
CA PRO A 75 14.99 -19.25 2.28
C PRO A 75 14.41 -20.64 1.98
N ASN A 76 14.77 -21.65 2.79
CA ASN A 76 14.35 -23.04 2.60
C ASN A 76 13.06 -23.39 3.36
N ALA A 77 12.54 -22.47 4.19
CA ALA A 77 11.29 -22.65 4.90
C ALA A 77 10.12 -22.10 4.07
N ILE A 78 9.43 -23.00 3.36
CA ILE A 78 8.27 -22.64 2.53
C ILE A 78 6.98 -23.03 3.25
N PHE A 79 6.05 -22.08 3.27
CA PHE A 79 4.70 -22.27 3.79
C PHE A 79 3.68 -22.02 2.69
N PHE A 80 2.64 -22.84 2.67
CA PHE A 80 1.50 -22.68 1.75
C PHE A 80 0.32 -22.10 2.53
N VAL A 81 -0.34 -21.14 1.91
CA VAL A 81 -1.52 -20.47 2.46
C VAL A 81 -2.66 -20.55 1.49
N ASP A 82 -3.87 -20.59 2.05
CA ASP A 82 -5.07 -20.47 1.24
C ASP A 82 -5.13 -19.09 0.58
N PRO A 83 -5.46 -19.01 -0.71
CA PRO A 83 -5.60 -17.74 -1.39
C PRO A 83 -6.82 -16.99 -0.87
N ILE A 84 -6.76 -15.66 -0.93
CA ILE A 84 -7.85 -14.82 -0.44
C ILE A 84 -9.11 -15.05 -1.28
N GLY A 85 -10.24 -15.41 -0.66
CA GLY A 85 -11.44 -15.87 -1.37
C GLY A 85 -12.04 -14.83 -2.34
N SER A 86 -12.11 -13.55 -1.94
CA SER A 86 -12.78 -12.49 -2.72
C SER A 86 -11.93 -11.22 -2.90
N VAL A 87 -12.31 -10.37 -3.86
CA VAL A 87 -11.67 -9.06 -4.07
C VAL A 87 -11.90 -8.14 -2.88
N ASN A 88 -13.05 -8.22 -2.21
CA ASN A 88 -13.31 -7.43 -1.01
C ASN A 88 -12.43 -7.87 0.17
N GLN A 89 -12.17 -9.17 0.32
CA GLN A 89 -11.20 -9.63 1.32
C GLN A 89 -9.77 -9.19 0.98
N LEU A 90 -9.39 -9.15 -0.31
CA LEU A 90 -8.10 -8.63 -0.75
C LEU A 90 -7.97 -7.13 -0.45
N TYR A 91 -9.04 -6.37 -0.67
CA TYR A 91 -9.14 -4.95 -0.34
C TYR A 91 -8.85 -4.70 1.14
N VAL A 92 -9.64 -5.32 2.02
CA VAL A 92 -9.52 -5.21 3.48
C VAL A 92 -8.12 -5.62 3.95
N GLN A 93 -7.57 -6.70 3.40
CA GLN A 93 -6.23 -7.14 3.77
C GLN A 93 -5.16 -6.10 3.39
N ARG A 94 -5.18 -5.59 2.15
CA ARG A 94 -4.16 -4.65 1.66
C ARG A 94 -4.23 -3.30 2.38
N GLN A 95 -5.43 -2.85 2.71
CA GLN A 95 -5.61 -1.69 3.59
C GLN A 95 -5.02 -1.93 4.97
N ARG A 96 -5.37 -3.06 5.61
CA ARG A 96 -4.87 -3.40 6.96
C ARG A 96 -3.35 -3.40 7.01
N TRP A 97 -2.69 -4.01 6.01
CA TRP A 97 -1.24 -4.05 5.93
C TRP A 97 -0.64 -2.66 5.82
N GLN A 98 -1.20 -1.81 4.95
CA GLN A 98 -0.70 -0.44 4.77
C GLN A 98 -0.92 0.43 6.01
N SER A 99 -2.11 0.37 6.61
CA SER A 99 -2.44 1.16 7.80
C SER A 99 -1.62 0.73 9.01
N GLY A 100 -1.46 -0.58 9.23
CA GLY A 100 -0.68 -1.09 10.36
C GLY A 100 0.82 -0.92 10.18
N GLU A 101 1.33 -0.92 8.94
CA GLU A 101 2.69 -0.44 8.66
C GLU A 101 2.88 1.00 9.14
N LEU A 102 2.04 1.94 8.68
CA LEU A 102 2.14 3.35 9.08
C LEU A 102 2.01 3.58 10.58
N GLU A 103 1.14 2.82 11.25
CA GLU A 103 0.95 2.86 12.70
C GLU A 103 2.25 2.51 13.45
N VAL A 104 2.87 1.38 13.09
CA VAL A 104 4.13 0.95 13.73
C VAL A 104 5.27 1.90 13.39
N MET A 105 5.32 2.41 12.15
CA MET A 105 6.31 3.42 11.79
C MET A 105 6.20 4.66 12.66
N HIS A 106 4.98 5.16 12.89
CA HIS A 106 4.75 6.30 13.76
C HIS A 106 5.25 6.04 15.20
N MET A 107 5.00 4.84 15.76
CA MET A 107 5.47 4.47 17.10
C MET A 107 7.00 4.46 17.22
N PHE A 108 7.72 3.98 16.20
CA PHE A 108 9.19 3.85 16.24
C PHE A 108 9.96 5.02 15.59
N MET A 109 9.29 5.94 14.87
CA MET A 109 9.93 7.07 14.19
C MET A 109 10.23 8.28 15.08
N GLY A 110 9.66 8.38 16.28
CA GLY A 110 9.74 9.60 17.12
C GLY A 110 11.16 10.11 17.43
N LYS A 111 12.20 9.28 17.28
CA LYS A 111 13.62 9.67 17.45
C LYS A 111 14.45 9.75 16.15
N ARG A 112 13.85 9.49 14.98
CA ARG A 112 14.53 9.34 13.67
C ARG A 112 14.29 10.53 12.71
N LEU A 113 13.88 11.67 13.26
CA LEU A 113 13.36 12.87 12.58
C LEU A 113 14.41 13.68 11.77
N ASN A 114 15.09 13.04 10.83
CA ASN A 114 15.80 13.72 9.75
C ASN A 114 15.56 12.97 8.44
N ALA A 115 14.48 13.30 7.71
CA ALA A 115 14.08 12.56 6.50
C ALA A 115 15.18 12.49 5.43
N ALA A 116 15.93 13.58 5.23
CA ALA A 116 17.00 13.63 4.21
C ALA A 116 18.21 12.75 4.57
N ARG A 117 18.67 12.80 5.84
CA ARG A 117 19.77 11.94 6.32
C ARG A 117 19.30 10.49 6.46
N GLY A 118 18.08 10.31 6.97
CA GLY A 118 17.40 9.05 7.20
C GLY A 118 17.13 8.26 5.93
N PHE A 119 16.80 8.89 4.80
CA PHE A 119 16.60 8.15 3.53
C PHE A 119 17.83 7.33 3.13
N PHE A 120 19.04 7.86 3.35
CA PHE A 120 20.27 7.17 3.01
C PHE A 120 20.78 6.27 4.14
N SER A 121 20.60 6.68 5.40
CA SER A 121 21.16 5.96 6.56
C SER A 121 20.22 4.94 7.21
N ASP A 122 18.91 5.04 6.99
CA ASP A 122 17.88 4.29 7.70
C ASP A 122 16.89 3.63 6.74
N PHE A 123 16.90 2.30 6.70
CA PHE A 123 15.99 1.57 5.82
C PHE A 123 14.53 1.76 6.19
N VAL A 124 14.20 2.03 7.46
CA VAL A 124 12.82 2.24 7.93
C VAL A 124 12.25 3.51 7.30
N VAL A 125 13.04 4.59 7.31
CA VAL A 125 12.68 5.85 6.62
C VAL A 125 12.59 5.62 5.12
N ARG A 126 13.48 4.81 4.54
CA ARG A 126 13.46 4.48 3.12
C ARG A 126 12.19 3.74 2.71
N VAL A 127 11.79 2.72 3.47
CA VAL A 127 10.54 1.96 3.28
C VAL A 127 9.34 2.92 3.36
N LEU A 128 9.30 3.80 4.37
CA LEU A 128 8.23 4.82 4.48
C LEU A 128 8.11 5.64 3.21
N MET A 129 9.25 6.14 2.72
CA MET A 129 9.26 7.06 1.60
C MET A 129 8.80 6.37 0.32
N PHE A 130 9.19 5.11 0.09
CA PHE A 130 8.72 4.36 -1.07
C PHE A 130 7.24 3.99 -0.98
N ASP A 131 6.77 3.52 0.17
CA ASP A 131 5.42 2.98 0.31
C ASP A 131 4.36 4.07 0.57
N HIS A 132 4.73 5.18 1.21
CA HIS A 132 3.83 6.30 1.50
C HIS A 132 4.15 7.56 0.67
N THR A 133 5.35 8.14 0.82
CA THR A 133 5.66 9.45 0.24
C THR A 133 5.59 9.44 -1.29
N PHE A 134 6.14 8.41 -1.93
CA PHE A 134 6.12 8.27 -3.39
C PHE A 134 4.79 7.77 -3.96
N ALA A 135 3.82 7.38 -3.11
CA ALA A 135 2.46 7.14 -3.56
C ALA A 135 1.80 8.44 -4.08
N PHE A 136 2.05 9.59 -3.44
CA PHE A 136 1.44 10.87 -3.83
C PHE A 136 1.93 11.40 -5.18
N PRO A 137 3.24 11.47 -5.49
CA PRO A 137 3.72 11.78 -6.84
C PRO A 137 3.14 10.84 -7.90
N ARG A 138 3.02 9.54 -7.60
CA ARG A 138 2.40 8.59 -8.52
C ARG A 138 0.93 8.93 -8.80
N MET A 139 0.18 9.36 -7.79
CA MET A 139 -1.20 9.85 -7.94
C MET A 139 -1.27 11.09 -8.83
N ILE A 140 -0.36 12.05 -8.63
CA ILE A 140 -0.28 13.25 -9.46
C ILE A 140 -0.13 12.86 -10.92
N TRP A 141 0.75 11.91 -11.25
CA TRP A 141 0.91 11.42 -12.62
C TRP A 141 -0.35 10.80 -13.20
N TYR A 142 -1.11 10.00 -12.44
CA TYR A 142 -2.36 9.41 -12.94
C TYR A 142 -3.40 10.48 -13.29
N PHE A 143 -3.59 11.49 -12.44
CA PHE A 143 -4.53 12.57 -12.73
C PHE A 143 -4.00 13.53 -13.80
N ALA A 144 -2.69 13.79 -13.83
CA ALA A 144 -2.07 14.62 -14.86
C ALA A 144 -2.30 14.06 -16.26
N LEU A 145 -2.16 12.74 -16.45
CA LEU A 145 -2.44 12.10 -17.74
C LEU A 145 -3.91 12.27 -18.17
N ILE A 146 -4.85 12.22 -17.21
CA ILE A 146 -6.27 12.48 -17.47
C ILE A 146 -6.50 13.95 -17.83
N CYS A 147 -5.92 14.89 -17.08
CA CYS A 147 -6.04 16.32 -17.35
C CYS A 147 -5.44 16.70 -18.71
N LEU A 148 -4.28 16.13 -19.09
CA LEU A 148 -3.67 16.35 -20.39
C LEU A 148 -4.60 15.94 -21.53
N ALA A 149 -5.34 14.83 -21.38
CA ALA A 149 -6.33 14.41 -22.36
C ALA A 149 -7.46 15.45 -22.55
N PHE A 150 -7.87 16.14 -21.48
CA PHE A 150 -8.90 17.19 -21.54
C PHE A 150 -8.40 18.54 -22.11
N ILE A 151 -7.09 18.79 -22.11
CA ILE A 151 -6.47 20.02 -22.64
C ILE A 151 -6.12 19.87 -24.14
N ASN A 152 -6.69 18.88 -24.83
CA ASN A 152 -6.38 18.54 -26.23
C ASN A 152 -4.88 18.29 -26.48
N TYR A 153 -4.16 17.77 -25.47
CA TYR A 153 -2.80 17.29 -25.67
C TYR A 153 -2.80 16.12 -26.66
N PRO A 154 -1.76 15.94 -27.50
CA PRO A 154 -1.74 14.86 -28.48
C PRO A 154 -1.96 13.48 -27.84
N MET A 155 -3.09 12.85 -28.16
CA MET A 155 -3.46 11.56 -27.59
C MET A 155 -2.46 10.46 -27.92
N SER A 156 -1.76 10.56 -29.06
CA SER A 156 -0.67 9.64 -29.43
C SER A 156 0.43 9.62 -28.36
N LEU A 157 0.89 10.78 -27.89
CA LEU A 157 1.94 10.87 -26.87
C LEU A 157 1.50 10.30 -25.52
N ILE A 158 0.24 10.49 -25.14
CA ILE A 158 -0.31 9.92 -23.90
C ILE A 158 -0.31 8.40 -23.98
N VAL A 159 -0.83 7.84 -25.07
CA VAL A 159 -0.89 6.40 -25.29
C VAL A 159 0.51 5.79 -25.37
N GLU A 160 1.43 6.42 -26.11
CA GLU A 160 2.83 6.00 -26.20
C GLU A 160 3.50 5.98 -24.82
N SER A 161 3.29 7.00 -24.00
CA SER A 161 3.83 7.07 -22.64
C SER A 161 3.30 5.93 -21.75
N ILE A 162 1.99 5.65 -21.82
CA ILE A 162 1.36 4.55 -21.06
C ILE A 162 1.91 3.19 -21.51
N VAL A 163 2.01 2.97 -22.82
CA VAL A 163 2.56 1.73 -23.39
C VAL A 163 4.03 1.57 -23.02
N PHE A 164 4.83 2.64 -23.12
CA PHE A 164 6.23 2.62 -22.74
C PHE A 164 6.43 2.29 -21.25
N MET A 165 5.66 2.93 -20.36
CA MET A 165 5.66 2.59 -18.93
C MET A 165 5.27 1.13 -18.70
N TYR A 166 4.22 0.65 -19.37
CA TYR A 166 3.78 -0.74 -19.24
C TYR A 166 4.86 -1.74 -19.67
N ILE A 167 5.58 -1.45 -20.76
CA ILE A 167 6.73 -2.26 -21.21
C ILE A 167 7.83 -2.26 -20.15
N LEU A 168 8.18 -1.10 -19.60
CA LEU A 168 9.22 -0.99 -18.56
C LEU A 168 8.85 -1.79 -17.30
N TYR A 169 7.60 -1.69 -16.84
CA TYR A 169 7.11 -2.48 -15.70
C TYR A 169 7.05 -3.97 -16.01
N SER A 170 6.67 -4.36 -17.24
CA SER A 170 6.69 -5.77 -17.66
C SER A 170 8.12 -6.31 -17.73
N PHE A 171 9.07 -5.50 -18.19
CA PHE A 171 10.50 -5.85 -18.18
C PHE A 171 11.04 -6.01 -16.75
N ALA A 172 10.72 -5.10 -15.83
CA ALA A 172 11.08 -5.26 -14.42
C ALA A 172 10.49 -6.56 -13.83
N ASN A 173 9.24 -6.89 -14.17
CA ASN A 173 8.61 -8.15 -13.77
C ASN A 173 9.27 -9.38 -14.38
N LEU A 174 9.76 -9.30 -15.61
CA LEU A 174 10.56 -10.36 -16.24
C LEU A 174 11.84 -10.62 -15.44
N LEU A 175 12.56 -9.56 -15.04
CA LEU A 175 13.77 -9.71 -14.22
C LEU A 175 13.46 -10.37 -12.87
N LEU A 176 12.40 -9.92 -12.19
CA LEU A 176 11.94 -10.53 -10.93
C LEU A 176 11.50 -11.99 -11.12
N TYR A 177 10.83 -12.30 -12.22
CA TYR A 177 10.42 -13.65 -12.57
C TYR A 177 11.64 -14.57 -12.73
N ILE A 178 12.68 -14.12 -13.42
CA ILE A 178 13.94 -14.87 -13.55
C ILE A 178 14.58 -15.09 -12.17
N CYS A 179 14.65 -14.07 -11.32
CA CYS A 179 15.16 -14.19 -9.95
C CYS A 179 14.39 -15.25 -9.15
N ILE A 180 13.06 -15.28 -9.23
CA ILE A 180 12.23 -16.29 -8.53
C ILE A 180 12.53 -17.69 -9.04
N ILE A 181 12.64 -17.87 -10.36
CA ILE A 181 13.00 -19.17 -10.96
C ILE A 181 14.36 -19.67 -10.45
N LEU A 182 15.31 -18.76 -10.20
CA LEU A 182 16.61 -19.07 -9.60
C LEU A 182 16.47 -19.45 -8.12
N PHE A 183 15.70 -18.70 -7.33
CA PHE A 183 15.46 -19.02 -5.91
C PHE A 183 14.73 -20.35 -5.72
N LEU A 184 13.86 -20.74 -6.65
CA LEU A 184 13.12 -22.01 -6.61
C LEU A 184 13.93 -23.21 -7.13
N LYS A 185 15.26 -23.09 -7.35
CA LYS A 185 16.10 -24.17 -7.88
C LYS A 185 16.00 -25.48 -7.06
N GLU A 186 15.92 -25.37 -5.74
CA GLU A 186 15.82 -26.52 -4.82
C GLU A 186 14.40 -27.13 -4.80
N PHE A 187 13.38 -26.38 -5.21
CA PHE A 187 11.97 -26.76 -5.17
C PHE A 187 11.43 -27.05 -6.58
N LYS A 188 11.82 -28.18 -7.17
CA LYS A 188 11.54 -28.53 -8.58
C LYS A 188 10.06 -28.42 -8.96
N GLU A 189 9.17 -28.98 -8.15
CA GLU A 189 7.71 -28.94 -8.39
C GLU A 189 7.16 -27.51 -8.40
N LEU A 190 7.54 -26.72 -7.38
CA LEU A 190 7.11 -25.33 -7.25
C LEU A 190 7.67 -24.46 -8.38
N LYS A 191 8.94 -24.66 -8.74
CA LYS A 191 9.59 -24.02 -9.89
C LYS A 191 8.83 -24.32 -11.19
N HIS A 192 8.50 -25.59 -11.45
CA HIS A 192 7.77 -25.96 -12.66
C HIS A 192 6.36 -25.37 -12.66
N TYR A 193 5.68 -25.35 -11.52
CA TYR A 193 4.38 -24.71 -11.37
C TYR A 193 4.42 -23.19 -11.62
N TYR A 194 5.43 -22.49 -11.11
CA TYR A 194 5.64 -21.06 -11.34
C TYR A 194 6.02 -20.79 -12.80
N ALA A 195 6.92 -21.59 -13.37
CA ALA A 195 7.42 -21.45 -14.74
C ALA A 195 6.33 -21.57 -15.82
N ARG A 196 5.33 -22.43 -15.59
CA ARG A 196 4.17 -22.56 -16.50
C ARG A 196 3.31 -21.30 -16.56
N LYS A 197 3.47 -20.36 -15.61
CA LYS A 197 2.66 -19.14 -15.50
C LYS A 197 3.43 -17.89 -15.94
N TRP A 198 4.18 -18.01 -17.03
CA TRP A 198 4.93 -16.90 -17.63
C TRP A 198 4.06 -15.66 -17.92
N TYR A 199 2.77 -15.84 -18.21
CA TYR A 199 1.82 -14.75 -18.43
C TYR A 199 1.65 -13.81 -17.22
N ILE A 200 2.07 -14.23 -16.02
CA ILE A 200 2.12 -13.36 -14.83
C ILE A 200 2.99 -12.14 -15.11
N ILE A 201 4.06 -12.25 -15.91
CA ILE A 201 4.97 -11.13 -16.24
C ILE A 201 4.19 -9.92 -16.78
N PHE A 202 3.18 -10.16 -17.62
CA PHE A 202 2.39 -9.12 -18.30
C PHE A 202 1.14 -8.71 -17.51
N LEU A 203 0.55 -9.62 -16.75
CA LEU A 203 -0.67 -9.36 -15.99
C LEU A 203 -0.40 -8.73 -14.61
N LEU A 204 0.78 -8.95 -14.03
CA LEU A 204 1.11 -8.45 -12.70
C LEU A 204 1.20 -6.91 -12.63
N PRO A 205 1.71 -6.17 -13.65
CA PRO A 205 1.58 -4.71 -13.67
C PRO A 205 0.14 -4.21 -13.50
N LEU A 206 -0.83 -4.85 -14.18
CA LEU A 206 -2.25 -4.47 -14.08
C LEU A 206 -2.83 -4.82 -12.70
N PHE A 207 -2.46 -5.98 -12.17
CA PHE A 207 -2.86 -6.39 -10.83
C PHE A 207 -2.29 -5.44 -9.75
N ASN A 208 -1.01 -5.09 -9.84
CA ASN A 208 -0.35 -4.15 -8.95
C ASN A 208 -0.95 -2.74 -9.06
N PHE A 209 -1.40 -2.33 -10.26
CA PHE A 209 -2.15 -1.09 -10.43
C PHE A 209 -3.45 -1.10 -9.63
N LEU A 210 -4.23 -2.19 -9.66
CA LEU A 210 -5.45 -2.31 -8.85
C LEU A 210 -5.13 -2.33 -7.34
N VAL A 211 -4.14 -3.13 -6.93
CA VAL A 211 -3.72 -3.24 -5.52
C VAL A 211 -3.18 -1.92 -4.98
N PHE A 212 -2.54 -1.09 -5.82
CA PHE A 212 -2.07 0.23 -5.44
C PHE A 212 -3.20 1.10 -4.89
N TRP A 213 -4.38 1.09 -5.53
CA TRP A 213 -5.55 1.84 -5.04
C TRP A 213 -6.05 1.33 -3.69
N PHE A 214 -5.97 0.01 -3.47
CA PHE A 214 -6.36 -0.59 -2.18
C PHE A 214 -5.41 -0.17 -1.06
N ARG A 215 -4.09 -0.17 -1.33
CA ARG A 215 -3.08 0.32 -0.39
C ARG A 215 -3.25 1.82 -0.15
N PHE A 216 -3.47 2.61 -1.20
CA PHE A 216 -3.68 4.05 -1.08
C PHE A 216 -4.90 4.41 -0.23
N ALA A 217 -6.01 3.66 -0.34
CA ALA A 217 -7.14 3.80 0.56
C ALA A 217 -6.74 3.54 2.03
N GLY A 218 -5.89 2.55 2.29
CA GLY A 218 -5.29 2.29 3.61
C GLY A 218 -4.49 3.47 4.17
N ILE A 219 -3.72 4.17 3.33
CA ILE A 219 -2.99 5.40 3.69
C ILE A 219 -3.97 6.51 4.12
N ILE A 220 -5.04 6.72 3.37
CA ILE A 220 -6.04 7.76 3.70
C ILE A 220 -6.74 7.43 5.02
N ASN A 221 -7.13 6.16 5.19
CA ASN A 221 -7.83 5.71 6.39
C ASN A 221 -6.95 5.74 7.64
N SER A 222 -5.64 5.51 7.51
CA SER A 222 -4.71 5.64 8.63
C SER A 222 -4.56 7.09 9.11
N ILE A 223 -4.77 8.07 8.23
CA ILE A 223 -4.70 9.50 8.57
C ILE A 223 -5.99 9.98 9.26
N LYS A 224 -7.15 9.41 8.90
CA LYS A 224 -8.48 9.94 9.31
C LYS A 224 -9.11 9.31 10.56
N GLY A 225 -8.61 8.20 11.10
CA GLY A 225 -9.32 7.47 12.16
C GLY A 225 -8.44 6.82 13.23
N THR A 226 -9.03 6.60 14.41
CA THR A 226 -8.53 5.66 15.42
C THR A 226 -8.63 4.25 14.85
N GLN A 227 -7.47 3.58 14.72
CA GLN A 227 -7.37 2.29 14.07
C GLN A 227 -8.12 1.24 14.89
N THR A 228 -9.22 0.72 14.33
CA THR A 228 -9.98 -0.38 14.92
C THR A 228 -9.71 -1.64 14.13
N TRP A 229 -9.66 -2.79 14.81
CA TRP A 229 -9.36 -4.11 14.24
C TRP A 229 -10.24 -4.48 13.02
N LYS A 230 -11.44 -3.87 12.95
CA LYS A 230 -12.41 -4.02 11.88
C LYS A 230 -12.21 -2.92 10.82
N VAL A 231 -11.33 -3.21 9.86
CA VAL A 231 -11.20 -2.40 8.64
C VAL A 231 -12.51 -2.50 7.84
N ARG A 232 -13.01 -1.35 7.37
CA ARG A 232 -14.28 -1.26 6.65
C ARG A 232 -14.17 -1.94 5.28
N ASN A 233 -15.26 -2.59 4.87
CA ASN A 233 -15.33 -3.16 3.53
C ASN A 233 -15.47 -2.07 2.46
N ALA A 234 -15.12 -2.37 1.20
CA ALA A 234 -15.21 -1.39 0.11
C ALA A 234 -16.63 -0.80 -0.05
N LYS A 235 -17.67 -1.62 0.19
CA LYS A 235 -19.07 -1.17 0.14
C LYS A 235 -19.42 -0.21 1.28
N GLU A 236 -18.91 -0.46 2.48
CA GLU A 236 -19.13 0.37 3.67
C GLU A 236 -18.42 1.72 3.52
N GLU A 237 -17.21 1.72 2.94
CA GLU A 237 -16.50 2.95 2.61
C GLU A 237 -17.21 3.76 1.54
N TRP A 238 -17.72 3.11 0.50
CA TRP A 238 -18.46 3.81 -0.55
C TRP A 238 -19.77 4.42 -0.02
N GLN A 239 -20.45 3.74 0.90
CA GLN A 239 -21.61 4.29 1.61
C GLN A 239 -21.23 5.47 2.48
N SER A 240 -20.17 5.35 3.29
CA SER A 240 -19.69 6.45 4.13
C SER A 240 -19.20 7.65 3.30
N PHE A 241 -18.53 7.41 2.17
CA PHE A 241 -18.15 8.45 1.22
C PHE A 241 -19.39 9.13 0.62
N GLY A 242 -20.41 8.37 0.24
CA GLY A 242 -21.67 8.91 -0.24
C GLY A 242 -22.40 9.77 0.80
N GLU A 243 -22.35 9.39 2.07
CA GLU A 243 -22.91 10.17 3.18
C GLU A 243 -22.14 11.48 3.40
N VAL A 244 -20.81 11.43 3.41
CA VAL A 244 -19.95 12.63 3.53
C VAL A 244 -20.13 13.55 2.33
N ALA A 245 -20.08 13.02 1.11
CA ALA A 245 -20.29 13.79 -0.10
C ALA A 245 -21.68 14.45 -0.12
N ARG A 246 -22.75 13.74 0.26
CA ARG A 246 -24.08 14.36 0.40
C ARG A 246 -24.11 15.44 1.47
N GLY A 247 -23.43 15.24 2.60
CA GLY A 247 -23.30 16.23 3.67
C GLY A 247 -22.59 17.50 3.21
N ASP A 248 -21.46 17.36 2.51
CA ASP A 248 -20.67 18.47 1.99
C ASP A 248 -21.41 19.22 0.87
N PHE A 249 -22.04 18.49 -0.08
CA PHE A 249 -22.86 19.10 -1.13
C PHE A 249 -24.13 19.78 -0.57
N ALA A 250 -24.73 19.25 0.50
CA ALA A 250 -25.83 19.93 1.21
C ALA A 250 -25.35 21.17 1.99
N GLY A 251 -24.08 21.22 2.38
CA GLY A 251 -23.43 22.42 2.93
C GLY A 251 -23.23 23.49 1.86
N ILE A 252 -22.67 23.12 0.71
CA ILE A 252 -22.48 24.02 -0.44
C ILE A 252 -23.81 24.56 -0.96
N GLY A 253 -24.84 23.73 -1.05
CA GLY A 253 -26.18 24.16 -1.44
C GLY A 253 -26.80 25.20 -0.51
N ARG A 254 -26.56 25.11 0.81
CA ARG A 254 -27.01 26.10 1.81
C ARG A 254 -26.23 27.42 1.74
N VAL A 255 -24.96 27.37 1.36
CA VAL A 255 -24.15 28.57 1.14
C VAL A 255 -24.61 29.28 -0.13
N ILE A 256 -24.85 28.54 -1.21
CA ILE A 256 -25.36 29.08 -2.47
C ILE A 256 -26.76 29.68 -2.28
N SER A 257 -27.64 29.04 -1.50
CA SER A 257 -28.98 29.60 -1.23
C SER A 257 -28.89 30.90 -0.43
N ARG A 258 -28.04 30.98 0.60
CA ARG A 258 -27.82 32.21 1.36
C ARG A 258 -27.30 33.36 0.50
N ILE A 259 -26.33 33.10 -0.37
CA ILE A 259 -25.81 34.12 -1.28
C ILE A 259 -26.90 34.57 -2.26
N ARG A 260 -27.73 33.64 -2.75
CA ARG A 260 -28.85 33.98 -3.63
C ARG A 260 -29.91 34.83 -2.91
N ASP A 261 -30.20 34.51 -1.66
CA ASP A 261 -31.19 35.23 -0.86
C ASP A 261 -30.68 36.63 -0.48
N GLU A 262 -29.39 36.79 -0.14
CA GLU A 262 -28.76 38.11 0.08
C GLU A 262 -28.71 38.97 -1.20
N VAL A 263 -28.46 38.37 -2.37
CA VAL A 263 -28.47 39.10 -3.65
C VAL A 263 -29.88 39.54 -4.02
N ASN A 264 -30.89 38.72 -3.78
CA ASN A 264 -32.29 39.07 -4.03
C ASN A 264 -32.80 40.16 -3.07
N GLU A 265 -32.44 40.11 -1.78
CA GLU A 265 -32.80 41.16 -0.81
C GLU A 265 -32.16 42.51 -1.19
N ASN A 266 -30.93 42.51 -1.70
CA ASN A 266 -30.27 43.73 -2.17
C ASN A 266 -30.90 44.30 -3.46
N GLU A 267 -31.33 43.45 -4.40
CA GLU A 267 -32.06 43.90 -5.61
C GLU A 267 -33.45 44.49 -5.28
N GLU A 268 -34.14 43.96 -4.27
CA GLU A 268 -35.42 44.50 -3.80
C GLU A 268 -35.24 45.84 -3.06
N ALA A 269 -34.16 46.01 -2.30
CA ALA A 269 -33.81 47.27 -1.66
C ALA A 269 -33.46 48.38 -2.68
N GLU A 270 -32.77 48.05 -3.78
CA GLU A 270 -32.49 49.01 -4.86
C GLU A 270 -33.75 49.40 -5.66
N LYS A 271 -34.69 48.47 -5.86
CA LYS A 271 -35.97 48.77 -6.56
C LYS A 271 -36.97 49.56 -5.71
N GLY A 272 -36.86 49.52 -4.39
CA GLY A 272 -37.72 50.28 -3.45
C GLY A 272 -37.31 51.74 -3.23
N THR A 273 -36.21 52.19 -3.84
CA THR A 273 -35.64 53.54 -3.64
C THR A 273 -35.73 54.43 -4.90
N ASN A 274 -36.63 54.11 -5.84
CA ASN A 274 -36.97 54.92 -7.01
C ASN A 274 -38.46 55.31 -7.00
#